data_AF-A0A3T0NKK2-F1
#
_entry.id   AF-A0A3T0NKK2-F1
#
_cell.length_a   1.000
_cell.length_b   1.000
_cell.length_c   1.000
_cell.angle_alpha   90.00
_cell.angle_beta   90.00
_cell.angle_gamma   90.00
#
_symmetry.space_group_name_H-M   'P 1'
#
loop_
_entity.id
_entity.type
_entity.pdbx_description
1 polymer ?
#
loop_
_entity_poly.entity_id
_entity_poly.type
_entity_poly.pdbx_seq_one_letter_code
_entity_poly.pdbx_strand_id
1 'polypeptide(L)'
;SIRKLSAGAASVLVAVSVLGGAAVNVHAEDRINSDINRRIVDKKDAENLRNAIIAKGARLKNDSEVISFLRETLSNATVDTLATLLSGIDPARFGYSNSQLEFYSRNLGSLNSGVSDWQQSSVNLKTLLIEEFAKRIKSEQKLKEVLAEQAAELELRKNEESELKTEKERLESKLENAEYATAIKQKELDDAKEANKTLSESIAKTLSRSTKENNKLKEELTKEKTKAAKIAKELMDKLTASEKDKNRAIQITKELADKLSAAETSRDKAFAVSTELANKLAAKTAEAEKLMQNVGSLDRLVESAKREMAQKLAEIDQLTADKAKADAELAAANDTIASLQTELENSNRARKS
;
A
#
# COMPACT_ATOMS: atom_id res chain seq x y z
N SER A 1 -36.95 -2.42 5.44
CA SER A 1 -38.09 -2.30 4.52
C SER A 1 -37.71 -2.76 3.12
N ILE A 2 -38.07 -3.99 2.76
CA ILE A 2 -38.24 -4.43 1.37
C ILE A 2 -39.53 -5.27 1.37
N ARG A 3 -40.55 -4.78 0.65
CA ARG A 3 -41.86 -5.42 0.48
C ARG A 3 -41.88 -6.18 -0.84
N LYS A 4 -42.40 -7.41 -0.76
CA LYS A 4 -43.23 -8.17 -1.72
C LYS A 4 -42.74 -8.26 -3.19
N LEU A 5 -42.66 -9.49 -3.71
CA LEU A 5 -43.66 -10.12 -4.60
C LEU A 5 -43.04 -11.35 -5.27
N SER A 6 -43.63 -12.54 -5.07
CA SER A 6 -44.00 -13.44 -6.17
C SER A 6 -44.79 -14.62 -5.60
N ALA A 7 -45.98 -14.80 -6.14
CA ALA A 7 -46.94 -15.83 -5.82
C ALA A 7 -46.70 -17.09 -6.67
N GLY A 8 -47.21 -18.22 -6.20
CA GLY A 8 -47.82 -19.24 -7.06
C GLY A 8 -46.94 -20.44 -7.42
N ALA A 9 -47.00 -21.48 -6.60
CA ALA A 9 -47.00 -22.87 -7.08
C ALA A 9 -47.72 -23.73 -6.03
N ALA A 10 -49.03 -23.86 -6.20
CA ALA A 10 -49.81 -24.87 -5.48
C ALA A 10 -49.39 -26.25 -6.02
N SER A 11 -48.74 -27.04 -5.18
CA SER A 11 -48.46 -28.45 -5.46
C SER A 11 -49.78 -29.23 -5.41
N VAL A 12 -50.28 -29.61 -6.58
CA VAL A 12 -51.38 -30.57 -6.69
C VAL A 12 -50.76 -31.96 -6.54
N LEU A 13 -50.83 -32.51 -5.32
CA LEU A 13 -50.61 -33.93 -5.08
C LEU A 13 -51.72 -34.71 -5.80
N VAL A 14 -51.40 -35.29 -6.96
CA VAL A 14 -52.23 -36.35 -7.55
C VAL A 14 -51.88 -37.64 -6.84
N ALA A 15 -52.71 -38.01 -5.86
CA ALA A 15 -52.71 -39.34 -5.29
C ALA A 15 -53.16 -40.33 -6.38
N VAL A 16 -52.23 -41.14 -6.88
CA VAL A 16 -52.58 -42.37 -7.61
C VAL A 16 -53.15 -43.34 -6.58
N SER A 17 -54.48 -43.40 -6.53
CA SER A 17 -55.20 -44.45 -5.83
C SER A 17 -54.94 -45.78 -6.56
N VAL A 18 -54.14 -46.63 -5.92
CA VAL A 18 -54.03 -48.05 -6.27
C VAL A 18 -55.38 -48.69 -5.94
N LEU A 19 -56.28 -48.76 -6.93
CA LEU A 19 -57.57 -49.39 -6.77
C LEU A 19 -57.38 -50.89 -6.57
N GLY A 20 -57.62 -51.32 -5.33
CA GLY A 20 -58.49 -52.46 -5.01
C GLY A 20 -58.11 -53.79 -5.63
N GLY A 21 -57.16 -54.48 -5.01
CA GLY A 21 -57.14 -55.94 -5.04
C GLY A 21 -58.42 -56.47 -4.37
N ALA A 22 -59.40 -56.88 -5.17
CA ALA A 22 -60.50 -57.68 -4.70
C ALA A 22 -59.97 -59.09 -4.39
N ALA A 23 -59.75 -59.36 -3.11
CA ALA A 23 -59.66 -60.73 -2.62
C ALA A 23 -61.01 -61.40 -2.83
N VAL A 24 -61.11 -62.26 -3.84
CA VAL A 24 -62.25 -63.15 -4.01
C VAL A 24 -62.17 -64.21 -2.91
N ASN A 25 -63.08 -64.10 -1.94
CA ASN A 25 -63.40 -65.17 -1.00
C ASN A 25 -63.91 -66.38 -1.79
N VAL A 26 -63.11 -67.44 -1.87
CA VAL A 26 -63.55 -68.75 -2.36
C VAL A 26 -63.75 -69.65 -1.15
N HIS A 27 -64.93 -69.58 -0.54
CA HIS A 27 -65.48 -70.67 0.25
C HIS A 27 -67.00 -70.71 0.07
N ALA A 28 -67.43 -71.51 -0.90
CA ALA A 28 -68.73 -72.16 -0.90
C ALA A 28 -68.50 -73.56 -1.49
N GLU A 29 -68.40 -74.54 -0.59
CA GLU A 29 -68.58 -75.94 -0.91
C GLU A 29 -69.98 -76.12 -1.50
N ASP A 30 -70.09 -76.76 -2.67
CA ASP A 30 -71.12 -77.78 -2.88
C ASP A 30 -70.88 -78.54 -4.19
N ARG A 31 -70.61 -79.84 -4.04
CA ARG A 31 -70.88 -80.93 -5.01
C ARG A 31 -70.24 -80.83 -6.40
N ILE A 32 -68.95 -81.18 -6.49
CA ILE A 32 -68.40 -81.71 -7.75
C ILE A 32 -68.62 -83.23 -7.76
N ASN A 33 -69.82 -83.63 -8.15
CA ASN A 33 -70.09 -84.99 -8.59
C ASN A 33 -70.43 -84.94 -10.09
N SER A 34 -69.53 -85.49 -10.93
CA SER A 34 -69.80 -86.02 -12.29
C SER A 34 -69.91 -85.11 -13.55
N ASP A 35 -69.51 -83.85 -13.58
CA ASP A 35 -69.68 -83.02 -14.81
C ASP A 35 -68.43 -82.83 -15.70
N ILE A 36 -67.38 -83.62 -15.51
CA ILE A 36 -66.13 -83.48 -16.31
C ILE A 36 -66.31 -83.87 -17.80
N ASN A 37 -67.44 -84.45 -18.23
CA ASN A 37 -67.63 -84.84 -19.64
C ASN A 37 -68.98 -84.49 -20.28
N ARG A 38 -69.78 -83.60 -19.67
CA ARG A 38 -70.84 -82.91 -20.40
C ARG A 38 -70.46 -81.44 -20.44
N ARG A 39 -69.83 -81.03 -21.54
CA ARG A 39 -69.83 -79.61 -21.91
C ARG A 39 -71.30 -79.24 -22.14
N ILE A 40 -71.86 -78.46 -21.24
CA ILE A 40 -73.26 -78.01 -21.30
C ILE A 40 -73.20 -76.51 -21.58
N VAL A 41 -74.04 -76.06 -22.51
CA VAL A 41 -74.33 -74.64 -22.69
C VAL A 41 -74.69 -74.03 -21.34
N ASP A 42 -74.09 -72.90 -20.98
CA ASP A 42 -74.38 -72.21 -19.72
C ASP A 42 -75.89 -72.04 -19.52
N LYS A 43 -76.37 -72.12 -18.28
CA LYS A 43 -77.82 -72.11 -17.99
C LYS A 43 -78.52 -70.89 -18.57
N LYS A 44 -77.89 -69.72 -18.51
CA LYS A 44 -78.44 -68.46 -19.04
C LYS A 44 -78.46 -68.47 -20.57
N ASP A 45 -77.38 -68.93 -21.19
CA ASP A 45 -77.29 -69.04 -22.65
C ASP A 45 -78.29 -70.08 -23.19
N ALA A 46 -78.46 -71.19 -22.47
CA ALA A 46 -79.41 -72.26 -22.80
C ALA A 46 -80.85 -71.77 -22.74
N GLU A 47 -81.18 -70.94 -21.75
CA GLU A 47 -82.49 -70.30 -21.61
C GLU A 47 -82.75 -69.31 -22.76
N ASN A 48 -81.78 -68.48 -23.11
CA ASN A 48 -81.89 -67.58 -24.25
C ASN A 48 -82.09 -68.33 -25.57
N LEU A 49 -81.36 -69.42 -25.81
CA LEU A 49 -81.57 -70.26 -27.00
C LEU A 49 -82.95 -70.93 -27.02
N ARG A 50 -83.47 -71.35 -25.86
CA ARG A 50 -84.86 -71.85 -25.74
C ARG A 50 -85.88 -70.75 -26.01
N ASN A 51 -85.65 -69.54 -25.50
CA ASN A 51 -86.52 -68.40 -25.75
C ASN A 51 -86.58 -68.03 -27.24
N ALA A 52 -85.48 -68.21 -27.98
CA ALA A 52 -85.47 -68.07 -29.43
C ALA A 52 -86.33 -69.13 -30.14
N ILE A 53 -86.28 -70.39 -29.69
CA ILE A 53 -87.15 -71.48 -30.19
C ILE A 53 -88.61 -71.13 -29.94
N ILE A 54 -88.95 -70.73 -28.72
CA ILE A 54 -90.32 -70.40 -28.31
C ILE A 54 -90.84 -69.22 -29.13
N ALA A 55 -90.04 -68.15 -29.26
CA ALA A 55 -90.41 -66.96 -30.00
C ALA A 55 -90.71 -67.27 -31.48
N LYS A 56 -89.93 -68.17 -32.10
CA LYS A 56 -90.19 -68.63 -33.46
C LYS A 56 -91.43 -69.53 -33.56
N GLY A 57 -91.50 -70.58 -32.73
CA GLY A 57 -92.56 -71.58 -32.78
C GLY A 57 -93.95 -70.99 -32.52
N ALA A 58 -94.03 -70.02 -31.59
CA ALA A 58 -95.27 -69.30 -31.27
C ALA A 58 -95.55 -68.11 -32.21
N ARG A 59 -94.72 -67.89 -33.25
CA ARG A 59 -94.80 -66.75 -34.17
C ARG A 59 -94.83 -65.38 -33.48
N LEU A 60 -94.18 -65.28 -32.31
CA LEU A 60 -94.09 -64.05 -31.51
C LEU A 60 -93.08 -63.06 -32.10
N LYS A 61 -92.14 -63.55 -32.90
CA LYS A 61 -91.12 -62.77 -33.60
C LYS A 61 -91.04 -63.23 -35.05
N ASN A 62 -90.75 -62.30 -35.96
CA ASN A 62 -90.39 -62.63 -37.33
C ASN A 62 -88.95 -63.19 -37.40
N ASP A 63 -88.58 -63.83 -38.51
CA ASP A 63 -87.27 -64.49 -38.64
C ASP A 63 -86.09 -63.51 -38.44
N SER A 64 -86.21 -62.26 -38.86
CA SER A 64 -85.17 -61.22 -38.69
C SER A 64 -84.95 -60.85 -37.21
N GLU A 65 -86.03 -60.74 -36.44
CA GLU A 65 -85.98 -60.49 -34.99
C GLU A 65 -85.39 -61.68 -34.24
N VAL A 66 -85.70 -62.91 -34.67
CA VAL A 66 -85.11 -64.14 -34.11
C VAL A 66 -83.62 -64.21 -34.42
N ILE A 67 -83.20 -63.91 -35.65
CA ILE A 67 -81.79 -63.85 -36.06
C ILE A 67 -81.02 -62.82 -35.22
N SER A 68 -81.59 -61.63 -35.03
CA SER A 68 -80.94 -60.55 -34.26
C SER A 68 -80.75 -60.95 -32.79
N PHE A 69 -81.79 -61.54 -32.19
CA PHE A 69 -81.72 -62.04 -30.82
C PHE A 69 -80.73 -63.20 -30.66
N LEU A 70 -80.66 -64.11 -31.64
CA LEU A 70 -79.67 -65.19 -31.65
C LEU A 70 -78.24 -64.66 -31.80
N ARG A 71 -78.02 -63.64 -32.63
CA ARG A 71 -76.71 -62.98 -32.76
C ARG A 71 -76.27 -62.32 -31.45
N GLU A 72 -77.17 -61.61 -30.78
CA GLU A 72 -76.89 -61.02 -29.47
C GLU A 72 -76.60 -62.09 -28.41
N THR A 73 -77.40 -63.17 -28.40
CA THR A 73 -77.21 -64.31 -27.50
C THR A 73 -75.84 -64.95 -27.70
N LEU A 74 -75.46 -65.23 -28.96
CA LEU A 74 -74.15 -65.82 -29.29
C LEU A 74 -72.99 -64.85 -29.00
N SER A 75 -73.17 -63.56 -29.26
CA SER A 75 -72.16 -62.52 -28.98
C SER A 75 -71.86 -62.41 -27.48
N ASN A 76 -72.86 -62.60 -26.63
CA ASN A 76 -72.74 -62.53 -25.18
C ASN A 76 -72.46 -63.90 -24.52
N ALA A 77 -72.52 -64.98 -25.29
CA ALA A 77 -72.31 -66.32 -24.78
C ALA A 77 -70.88 -66.53 -24.27
N THR A 78 -70.74 -67.39 -23.27
CA THR A 78 -69.42 -67.76 -22.73
C THR A 78 -68.58 -68.49 -23.79
N VAL A 79 -67.25 -68.45 -23.66
CA VAL A 79 -66.35 -69.20 -24.55
C VAL A 79 -66.66 -70.71 -24.49
N ASP A 80 -66.99 -71.22 -23.29
CA ASP A 80 -67.36 -72.61 -23.09
C ASP A 80 -68.71 -72.96 -23.74
N THR A 81 -69.72 -72.10 -23.64
CA THR A 81 -70.99 -72.25 -24.37
C THR A 81 -70.75 -72.35 -25.87
N LEU A 82 -69.99 -71.41 -26.43
CA LEU A 82 -69.70 -71.39 -27.87
C LEU A 82 -68.91 -72.63 -28.28
N ALA A 83 -67.90 -73.04 -27.52
CA ALA A 83 -67.11 -74.25 -27.78
C ALA A 83 -67.96 -75.51 -27.69
N THR A 84 -68.93 -75.56 -26.77
CA THR A 84 -69.90 -76.64 -26.62
C THR A 84 -70.78 -76.74 -27.87
N LEU A 85 -71.37 -75.62 -28.31
CA LEU A 85 -72.18 -75.60 -29.52
C LEU A 85 -71.34 -75.95 -30.75
N LEU A 86 -70.12 -75.42 -30.88
CA LEU A 86 -69.22 -75.67 -32.02
C LEU A 86 -68.87 -77.14 -32.15
N SER A 87 -68.69 -77.84 -31.02
CA SER A 87 -68.45 -79.28 -31.01
C SER A 87 -69.59 -80.09 -31.63
N GLY A 88 -70.82 -79.55 -31.66
CA GLY A 88 -71.95 -80.18 -32.33
C GLY A 88 -72.00 -79.96 -33.85
N ILE A 89 -71.03 -79.28 -34.47
CA ILE A 89 -70.90 -79.18 -35.93
C ILE A 89 -70.21 -80.42 -36.51
N ASP A 90 -69.32 -81.05 -35.75
CA ASP A 90 -68.49 -82.16 -36.21
C ASP A 90 -69.28 -83.49 -36.23
N PRO A 91 -69.60 -84.04 -37.42
CA PRO A 91 -70.38 -85.26 -37.54
C PRO A 91 -69.63 -86.52 -37.05
N ALA A 92 -68.30 -86.46 -36.93
CA ALA A 92 -67.49 -87.58 -36.45
C ALA A 92 -67.51 -87.71 -34.91
N ARG A 93 -68.08 -86.74 -34.18
CA ARG A 93 -68.15 -86.79 -32.72
C ARG A 93 -69.23 -87.73 -32.21
N PHE A 94 -68.85 -88.48 -31.18
CA PHE A 94 -69.79 -89.28 -30.40
C PHE A 94 -70.92 -88.40 -29.85
N GLY A 95 -72.16 -88.72 -30.19
CA GLY A 95 -73.34 -87.95 -29.78
C GLY A 95 -73.68 -86.74 -30.67
N TYR A 96 -73.06 -86.56 -31.84
CA TYR A 96 -73.38 -85.48 -32.80
C TYR A 96 -74.89 -85.30 -33.04
N SER A 97 -75.59 -86.39 -33.35
CA SER A 97 -77.05 -86.37 -33.61
C SER A 97 -77.91 -85.98 -32.41
N ASN A 98 -77.33 -86.02 -31.20
CA ASN A 98 -77.94 -85.63 -29.93
C ASN A 98 -77.19 -84.44 -29.28
N SER A 99 -76.36 -83.72 -30.06
CA SER A 99 -75.61 -82.58 -29.54
C SER A 99 -76.57 -81.44 -29.21
N GLN A 100 -76.16 -80.57 -28.30
CA GLN A 100 -76.98 -79.42 -27.92
C GLN A 100 -77.18 -78.47 -29.11
N LEU A 101 -76.17 -78.28 -29.95
CA LEU A 101 -76.31 -77.53 -31.18
C LEU A 101 -77.35 -78.17 -32.11
N GLU A 102 -77.31 -79.49 -32.28
CA GLU A 102 -78.27 -80.18 -33.14
C GLU A 102 -79.70 -80.10 -32.57
N PHE A 103 -79.86 -80.19 -31.24
CA PHE A 103 -81.14 -79.94 -30.58
C PHE A 103 -81.66 -78.54 -30.87
N TYR A 104 -80.87 -77.50 -30.60
CA TYR A 104 -81.30 -76.12 -30.83
C TYR A 104 -81.51 -75.83 -32.31
N SER A 105 -80.63 -76.32 -33.19
CA SER A 105 -80.71 -76.13 -34.65
C SER A 105 -81.92 -76.82 -35.27
N ARG A 106 -82.30 -78.02 -34.82
CA ARG A 106 -83.50 -78.71 -35.31
C ARG A 106 -84.78 -77.98 -34.90
N ASN A 107 -84.85 -77.53 -33.65
CA ASN A 107 -86.03 -76.85 -33.11
C ASN A 107 -86.16 -75.41 -33.65
N LEU A 108 -85.04 -74.74 -33.93
CA LEU A 108 -85.05 -73.44 -34.60
C LEU A 108 -85.30 -73.59 -36.10
N GLY A 109 -84.79 -74.63 -36.76
CA GLY A 109 -84.86 -74.77 -38.22
C GLY A 109 -84.15 -73.64 -38.97
N SER A 110 -84.43 -73.51 -40.28
CA SER A 110 -83.91 -72.42 -41.10
C SER A 110 -84.74 -71.15 -40.91
N LEU A 111 -84.07 -70.01 -40.83
CA LEU A 111 -84.63 -68.67 -40.71
C LEU A 111 -84.37 -67.94 -42.03
N ASN A 112 -85.40 -67.30 -42.59
CA ASN A 112 -85.22 -66.45 -43.75
C ASN A 112 -84.41 -65.21 -43.33
N SER A 113 -83.24 -65.03 -43.95
CA SER A 113 -82.36 -63.90 -43.64
C SER A 113 -82.93 -62.57 -44.10
N GLY A 114 -83.92 -62.57 -45.02
CA GLY A 114 -84.47 -61.36 -45.64
C GLY A 114 -83.48 -60.64 -46.55
N VAL A 115 -82.25 -61.17 -46.70
CA VAL A 115 -81.18 -60.63 -47.52
C VAL A 115 -81.15 -61.44 -48.82
N SER A 116 -81.15 -60.75 -49.97
CA SER A 116 -81.00 -61.38 -51.28
C SER A 116 -79.54 -61.76 -51.51
N ASP A 117 -79.10 -62.80 -50.81
CA ASP A 117 -77.85 -63.49 -51.10
C ASP A 117 -78.18 -64.72 -51.96
N TRP A 118 -77.72 -64.72 -53.20
CA TRP A 118 -77.92 -65.83 -54.14
C TRP A 118 -77.23 -67.12 -53.68
N GLN A 119 -76.25 -67.02 -52.77
CA GLN A 119 -75.53 -68.15 -52.19
C GLN A 119 -76.18 -68.67 -50.89
N GLN A 120 -76.98 -67.86 -50.20
CA GLN A 120 -77.59 -68.24 -48.93
C GLN A 120 -78.92 -67.52 -48.66
N SER A 121 -80.03 -68.13 -49.08
CA SER A 121 -81.39 -67.60 -48.86
C SER A 121 -81.94 -67.84 -47.45
N SER A 122 -81.24 -68.61 -46.61
CA SER A 122 -81.63 -68.85 -45.22
C SER A 122 -80.42 -69.08 -44.33
N VAL A 123 -80.53 -68.64 -43.09
CA VAL A 123 -79.53 -68.85 -42.04
C VAL A 123 -80.09 -69.78 -40.98
N ASN A 124 -79.22 -70.56 -40.36
CA ASN A 124 -79.58 -71.40 -39.21
C ASN A 124 -78.59 -71.13 -38.07
N LEU A 125 -78.84 -71.76 -36.92
CA LEU A 125 -77.99 -71.58 -35.74
C LEU A 125 -76.52 -71.92 -36.01
N LYS A 126 -76.24 -72.91 -36.88
CA LYS A 126 -74.87 -73.30 -37.24
C LYS A 126 -74.15 -72.18 -37.99
N THR A 127 -74.83 -71.51 -38.93
CA THR A 127 -74.28 -70.34 -39.64
C THR A 127 -73.95 -69.20 -38.67
N LEU A 128 -74.90 -68.83 -37.80
CA LEU A 128 -74.72 -67.73 -36.85
C LEU A 128 -73.60 -68.01 -35.84
N LEU A 129 -73.45 -69.28 -35.43
CA LEU A 129 -72.36 -69.71 -34.57
C LEU A 129 -71.00 -69.53 -35.25
N ILE A 130 -70.87 -69.96 -36.51
CA ILE A 130 -69.63 -69.79 -37.29
C ILE A 130 -69.30 -68.30 -37.47
N GLU A 131 -70.28 -67.46 -37.77
CA GLU A 131 -70.10 -66.00 -37.88
C GLU A 131 -69.54 -65.40 -36.58
N GLU A 132 -70.06 -65.80 -35.43
CA GLU A 132 -69.60 -65.29 -34.13
C GLU A 132 -68.18 -65.76 -33.79
N PHE A 133 -67.85 -67.03 -34.05
CA PHE A 133 -66.47 -67.51 -33.91
C PHE A 133 -65.50 -66.74 -34.81
N ALA A 134 -65.86 -66.50 -36.06
CA ALA A 134 -65.05 -65.74 -36.99
C ALA A 134 -64.84 -64.27 -36.52
N LYS A 135 -65.85 -63.66 -35.90
CA LYS A 135 -65.73 -62.33 -35.27
C LYS A 135 -64.76 -62.35 -34.09
N ARG A 136 -64.89 -63.31 -33.18
CA ARG A 136 -64.03 -63.42 -31.98
C ARG A 136 -62.57 -63.68 -32.32
N ILE A 137 -62.30 -64.52 -33.33
CA ILE A 137 -60.94 -64.76 -33.81
C ILE A 137 -60.30 -63.47 -34.34
N LYS A 138 -61.04 -62.67 -35.13
CA LYS A 138 -60.56 -61.37 -35.62
C LYS A 138 -60.32 -60.36 -34.48
N SER A 139 -61.16 -60.34 -33.44
CA SER A 139 -60.95 -59.45 -32.30
C SER A 139 -59.75 -59.87 -31.44
N GLU A 140 -59.55 -61.17 -31.22
CA GLU A 140 -58.41 -61.68 -30.44
C GLU A 140 -57.08 -61.40 -31.15
N GLN A 141 -57.03 -61.53 -32.48
CA GLN A 141 -55.84 -61.18 -33.26
C GLN A 141 -55.47 -59.71 -33.10
N LYS A 142 -56.45 -58.79 -33.22
CA LYS A 142 -56.23 -57.36 -32.99
C LYS A 142 -55.76 -57.07 -31.56
N LEU A 143 -56.31 -57.78 -30.58
CA LEU A 143 -55.94 -57.60 -29.17
C LEU A 143 -54.50 -58.06 -28.90
N LYS A 144 -54.04 -59.13 -29.56
CA LYS A 144 -52.65 -59.58 -29.51
C LYS A 144 -51.69 -58.57 -30.14
N GLU A 145 -52.04 -57.97 -31.27
CA GLU A 145 -51.25 -56.91 -31.91
C GLU A 145 -51.09 -55.70 -30.97
N VAL A 146 -52.19 -55.22 -30.37
CA VAL A 146 -52.15 -54.11 -29.41
C VAL A 146 -51.33 -54.44 -28.16
N LEU A 147 -51.46 -55.65 -27.62
CA LEU A 147 -50.67 -56.08 -26.46
C LEU A 147 -49.16 -56.15 -26.78
N ALA A 148 -48.80 -56.55 -28.00
CA ALA A 148 -47.40 -56.56 -28.44
C ALA A 148 -46.84 -55.14 -28.58
N GLU A 149 -47.61 -54.21 -29.15
CA GLU A 149 -47.22 -52.79 -29.24
C GLU A 149 -47.04 -52.17 -27.84
N GLN A 150 -47.97 -52.41 -26.91
CA GLN A 150 -47.88 -51.90 -25.55
C GLN A 150 -46.69 -52.49 -24.78
N ALA A 151 -46.36 -53.77 -25.00
CA ALA A 151 -45.18 -54.39 -24.40
C ALA A 151 -43.88 -53.75 -24.91
N ALA A 152 -43.80 -53.47 -26.21
CA ALA A 152 -42.64 -52.81 -26.81
C ALA A 152 -42.48 -51.36 -26.30
N GLU A 153 -43.58 -50.59 -26.21
CA GLU A 153 -43.53 -49.24 -25.66
C GLU A 153 -43.12 -49.24 -24.18
N LEU A 154 -43.57 -50.24 -23.40
CA LEU A 154 -43.21 -50.37 -21.99
C LEU A 154 -41.72 -50.68 -21.78
N GLU A 155 -41.11 -51.50 -22.64
CA GLU A 155 -39.65 -51.70 -22.63
C GLU A 155 -38.89 -50.42 -22.98
N LEU A 156 -39.35 -49.69 -24.00
CA LEU A 156 -38.70 -48.46 -24.44
C LEU A 156 -38.73 -47.39 -23.32
N ARG A 157 -39.87 -47.23 -22.65
CA ARG A 157 -40.00 -46.33 -21.50
C ARG A 157 -39.13 -46.73 -20.31
N LYS A 158 -38.93 -48.02 -20.06
CA LYS A 158 -38.01 -48.49 -18.99
C LYS A 158 -36.57 -48.09 -19.28
N ASN A 159 -36.15 -48.18 -20.54
CA ASN A 159 -34.79 -47.77 -20.94
C ASN A 159 -34.62 -46.26 -20.78
N GLU A 160 -35.59 -45.46 -21.24
CA GLU A 160 -35.60 -44.00 -21.04
C GLU A 160 -35.57 -43.62 -19.55
N GLU A 161 -36.36 -44.29 -18.71
CA GLU A 161 -36.37 -44.06 -17.26
C GLU A 161 -35.00 -44.36 -16.62
N SER A 162 -34.33 -45.44 -17.05
CA SER A 162 -32.98 -45.76 -16.60
C SER A 162 -31.97 -44.68 -17.00
N GLU A 163 -32.00 -44.21 -18.25
CA GLU A 163 -31.11 -43.13 -18.71
C GLU A 163 -31.35 -41.83 -17.93
N LEU A 164 -32.61 -41.44 -17.76
CA LEU A 164 -33.00 -40.26 -16.98
C LEU A 164 -32.52 -40.35 -15.53
N LYS A 165 -32.59 -41.55 -14.92
CA LYS A 165 -32.08 -41.77 -13.57
C LYS A 165 -30.57 -41.56 -13.49
N THR A 166 -29.80 -42.10 -14.45
CA THR A 166 -28.35 -41.91 -14.47
C THR A 166 -27.94 -40.45 -14.68
N GLU A 167 -28.63 -39.71 -15.56
CA GLU A 167 -28.34 -38.28 -15.75
C GLU A 167 -28.74 -37.45 -14.53
N LYS A 168 -29.84 -37.82 -13.84
CA LYS A 168 -30.21 -37.18 -12.57
C LYS A 168 -29.12 -37.33 -11.51
N GLU A 169 -28.63 -38.56 -11.27
CA GLU A 169 -27.56 -38.83 -10.30
C GLU A 169 -26.28 -38.05 -10.63
N ARG A 170 -25.95 -37.94 -11.92
CA ARG A 170 -24.81 -37.16 -12.41
C ARG A 170 -24.99 -35.66 -12.18
N LEU A 171 -26.19 -35.11 -12.40
CA LEU A 171 -26.49 -33.70 -12.17
C LEU A 171 -26.49 -33.37 -10.68
N GLU A 172 -27.05 -34.24 -9.83
CA GLU A 172 -27.00 -34.10 -8.37
C GLU A 172 -25.55 -34.08 -7.87
N SER A 173 -24.70 -34.98 -8.35
CA SER A 173 -23.27 -35.00 -7.99
C SER A 173 -22.53 -33.73 -8.42
N LYS A 174 -22.86 -33.16 -9.59
CA LYS A 174 -22.28 -31.88 -10.03
C LYS A 174 -22.76 -30.71 -9.20
N LEU A 175 -24.04 -30.71 -8.82
CA LEU A 175 -24.64 -29.68 -8.00
C LEU A 175 -23.99 -29.66 -6.62
N GLU A 176 -23.85 -30.81 -5.97
CA GLU A 176 -23.19 -30.95 -4.66
C GLU A 176 -21.73 -30.45 -4.70
N ASN A 177 -20.98 -30.82 -5.73
CA ASN A 177 -19.61 -30.33 -5.91
C ASN A 177 -19.55 -28.80 -6.10
N ALA A 178 -20.51 -28.22 -6.82
CA ALA A 178 -20.59 -26.77 -7.02
C ALA A 178 -20.98 -26.04 -5.72
N GLU A 179 -21.87 -26.63 -4.91
CA GLU A 179 -22.24 -26.12 -3.58
C GLU A 179 -21.04 -26.13 -2.63
N TYR A 180 -20.27 -27.21 -2.60
CA TYR A 180 -19.06 -27.28 -1.77
C TYR A 180 -18.01 -26.25 -2.20
N ALA A 181 -17.79 -26.10 -3.51
CA ALA A 181 -16.85 -25.12 -4.05
C ALA A 181 -17.28 -23.66 -3.77
N THR A 182 -18.58 -23.36 -3.82
CA THR A 182 -19.09 -22.02 -3.48
C THR A 182 -18.98 -21.75 -1.99
N ALA A 183 -19.24 -22.73 -1.12
CA ALA A 183 -19.06 -22.61 0.33
C ALA A 183 -17.59 -22.33 0.71
N ILE A 184 -16.63 -23.02 0.08
CA ILE A 184 -15.19 -22.74 0.30
C ILE A 184 -14.85 -21.31 -0.11
N LYS A 185 -15.22 -20.90 -1.33
CA LYS A 185 -14.93 -19.55 -1.83
C LYS A 185 -15.56 -18.46 -0.97
N GLN A 186 -16.76 -18.72 -0.43
CA GLN A 186 -17.42 -17.78 0.48
C GLN A 186 -16.63 -17.62 1.78
N LYS A 187 -16.13 -18.71 2.35
CA LYS A 187 -15.27 -18.68 3.55
C LYS A 187 -13.96 -17.94 3.28
N GLU A 188 -13.27 -18.24 2.18
CA GLU A 188 -12.04 -17.55 1.78
C GLU A 188 -12.26 -16.04 1.59
N LEU A 189 -13.41 -15.65 1.02
CA LEU A 189 -13.77 -14.25 0.85
C LEU A 189 -13.97 -13.55 2.19
N ASP A 190 -14.58 -14.20 3.17
CA ASP A 190 -14.83 -13.62 4.49
C ASP A 190 -13.53 -13.52 5.31
N ASP A 191 -12.66 -14.53 5.25
CA ASP A 191 -11.30 -14.48 5.84
C ASP A 191 -10.47 -13.34 5.22
N ALA A 192 -10.54 -13.15 3.89
CA ALA A 192 -9.84 -12.07 3.19
C ALA A 192 -10.38 -10.68 3.58
N LYS A 193 -11.69 -10.53 3.83
CA LYS A 193 -12.28 -9.28 4.32
C LYS A 193 -11.79 -8.92 5.71
N GLU A 194 -11.72 -9.88 6.62
CA GLU A 194 -11.25 -9.64 7.99
C GLU A 194 -9.74 -9.28 8.00
N ALA A 195 -8.93 -9.97 7.19
CA ALA A 195 -7.53 -9.62 6.98
C ALA A 195 -7.38 -8.18 6.43
N ASN A 196 -8.17 -7.79 5.44
CA ASN A 196 -8.13 -6.42 4.91
C ASN A 196 -8.55 -5.35 5.92
N LYS A 197 -9.53 -5.65 6.77
CA LYS A 197 -9.97 -4.75 7.84
C LYS A 197 -8.86 -4.52 8.86
N THR A 198 -8.24 -5.59 9.35
CA THR A 198 -7.12 -5.50 10.32
C THR A 198 -5.90 -4.77 9.75
N LEU A 199 -5.56 -5.02 8.48
CA LEU A 199 -4.51 -4.28 7.77
C LEU A 199 -4.84 -2.78 7.66
N SER A 200 -6.08 -2.44 7.30
CA SER A 200 -6.53 -1.05 7.18
C SER A 200 -6.43 -0.30 8.51
N GLU A 201 -6.84 -0.93 9.62
CA GLU A 201 -6.71 -0.36 10.97
C GLU A 201 -5.25 -0.16 11.38
N SER A 202 -4.37 -1.14 11.08
CA SER A 202 -2.93 -1.04 11.33
C SER A 202 -2.27 0.09 10.56
N ILE A 203 -2.61 0.23 9.27
CA ILE A 203 -2.13 1.32 8.41
C ILE A 203 -2.58 2.67 8.98
N ALA A 204 -3.86 2.82 9.32
CA ALA A 204 -4.39 4.06 9.89
C ALA A 204 -3.68 4.45 11.20
N LYS A 205 -3.43 3.48 12.08
CA LYS A 205 -2.69 3.69 13.33
C LYS A 205 -1.24 4.12 13.08
N THR A 206 -0.57 3.49 12.13
CA THR A 206 0.81 3.81 11.74
C THR A 206 0.90 5.20 11.12
N LEU A 207 -0.01 5.56 10.21
CA LEU A 207 -0.08 6.87 9.59
C LEU A 207 -0.34 7.98 10.64
N SER A 208 -1.22 7.74 11.60
CA SER A 208 -1.51 8.68 12.69
C SER A 208 -0.28 8.90 13.58
N ARG A 209 0.45 7.83 13.94
CA ARG A 209 1.70 7.92 14.71
C ARG A 209 2.77 8.70 13.94
N SER A 210 3.00 8.33 12.69
CA SER A 210 3.96 9.01 11.82
C SER A 210 3.64 10.49 11.66
N THR A 211 2.37 10.84 11.45
CA THR A 211 1.94 12.24 11.33
C THR A 211 2.22 13.04 12.60
N LYS A 212 1.92 12.47 13.79
CA LYS A 212 2.22 13.12 15.08
C LYS A 212 3.72 13.33 15.27
N GLU A 213 4.52 12.33 14.93
CA GLU A 213 5.98 12.40 15.05
C GLU A 213 6.59 13.42 14.08
N ASN A 214 6.11 13.46 12.83
CA ASN A 214 6.54 14.45 11.84
C ASN A 214 6.23 15.88 12.29
N ASN A 215 5.07 16.11 12.91
CA ASN A 215 4.73 17.42 13.45
C ASN A 215 5.64 17.81 14.62
N LYS A 216 5.93 16.88 15.54
CA LYS A 216 6.92 17.11 16.62
C LYS A 216 8.30 17.46 16.07
N LEU A 217 8.79 16.70 15.08
CA LEU A 217 10.09 16.97 14.45
C LEU A 217 10.13 18.33 13.74
N LYS A 218 9.02 18.76 13.11
CA LYS A 218 8.92 20.12 12.54
C LYS A 218 8.97 21.20 13.62
N GLU A 219 8.29 21.02 14.75
CA GLU A 219 8.35 21.94 15.88
C GLU A 219 9.76 21.99 16.51
N GLU A 220 10.43 20.86 16.67
CA GLU A 220 11.81 20.81 17.17
C GLU A 220 12.79 21.46 16.18
N LEU A 221 12.65 21.18 14.89
CA LEU A 221 13.48 21.78 13.84
C LEU A 221 13.33 23.30 13.81
N THR A 222 12.11 23.82 13.95
CA THR A 222 11.88 25.27 13.99
C THR A 222 12.49 25.90 15.24
N LYS A 223 12.32 25.28 16.43
CA LYS A 223 12.98 25.73 17.66
C LYS A 223 14.49 25.76 17.50
N GLU A 224 15.09 24.72 16.96
CA GLU A 224 16.54 24.63 16.81
C GLU A 224 17.08 25.63 15.78
N LYS A 225 16.37 25.84 14.66
CA LYS A 225 16.68 26.93 13.70
C LYS A 225 16.67 28.30 14.36
N THR A 226 15.69 28.58 15.23
CA THR A 226 15.62 29.89 15.91
C THR A 226 16.76 30.08 16.91
N LYS A 227 17.17 29.03 17.63
CA LYS A 227 18.35 29.07 18.51
C LYS A 227 19.64 29.28 17.72
N ALA A 228 19.83 28.53 16.65
CA ALA A 228 20.99 28.65 15.77
C ALA A 228 21.10 30.07 15.19
N ALA A 229 19.99 30.66 14.75
CA ALA A 229 19.95 32.04 14.26
C ALA A 229 20.34 33.07 15.34
N LYS A 230 19.90 32.88 16.60
CA LYS A 230 20.31 33.74 17.72
C LYS A 230 21.80 33.64 18.01
N ILE A 231 22.33 32.42 18.09
CA ILE A 231 23.77 32.18 18.31
C ILE A 231 24.60 32.79 17.17
N ALA A 232 24.18 32.60 15.91
CA ALA A 232 24.86 33.19 14.77
C ALA A 232 24.90 34.72 14.85
N LYS A 233 23.79 35.35 15.25
CA LYS A 233 23.73 36.80 15.45
C LYS A 233 24.65 37.27 16.58
N GLU A 234 24.63 36.60 17.73
CA GLU A 234 25.51 36.92 18.86
C GLU A 234 27.00 36.78 18.51
N LEU A 235 27.36 35.74 17.75
CA LEU A 235 28.74 35.55 17.28
C LEU A 235 29.15 36.64 16.29
N MET A 236 28.24 37.06 15.39
CA MET A 236 28.48 38.16 14.46
C MET A 236 28.68 39.49 15.19
N ASP A 237 27.84 39.79 16.19
CA ASP A 237 27.96 40.99 17.02
C ASP A 237 29.29 40.99 17.82
N LYS A 238 29.70 39.84 18.38
CA LYS A 238 30.99 39.70 19.07
C LYS A 238 32.19 39.86 18.13
N LEU A 239 32.10 39.30 16.92
CA LEU A 239 33.16 39.39 15.93
C LEU A 239 33.36 40.84 15.49
N THR A 240 32.27 41.56 15.17
CA THR A 240 32.33 42.98 14.77
C THR A 240 32.86 43.88 15.89
N ALA A 241 32.49 43.64 17.14
CA ALA A 241 33.05 44.35 18.30
C ALA A 241 34.56 44.08 18.44
N SER A 242 34.97 42.81 18.37
CA SER A 242 36.38 42.41 18.45
C SER A 242 37.24 43.00 17.32
N GLU A 243 36.71 43.06 16.09
CA GLU A 243 37.39 43.70 14.95
C GLU A 243 37.57 45.21 15.18
N LYS A 244 36.56 45.89 15.74
CA LYS A 244 36.67 47.30 16.10
C LYS A 244 37.75 47.54 17.17
N ASP A 245 37.77 46.73 18.21
CA ASP A 245 38.76 46.83 19.29
C ASP A 245 40.17 46.54 18.78
N LYS A 246 40.34 45.52 17.92
CA LYS A 246 41.60 45.22 17.26
C LYS A 246 42.09 46.40 16.41
N ASN A 247 41.22 46.99 15.61
CA ASN A 247 41.56 48.16 14.79
C ASN A 247 41.97 49.36 15.66
N ARG A 248 41.27 49.57 16.78
CA ARG A 248 41.63 50.63 17.74
C ARG A 248 42.98 50.36 18.40
N ALA A 249 43.27 49.11 18.77
CA ALA A 249 44.56 48.72 19.33
C ALA A 249 45.70 48.94 18.32
N ILE A 250 45.52 48.53 17.06
CA ILE A 250 46.50 48.78 15.98
C ILE A 250 46.76 50.28 15.81
N GLN A 251 45.71 51.11 15.83
CA GLN A 251 45.84 52.56 15.74
C GLN A 251 46.66 53.12 16.92
N ILE A 252 46.34 52.72 18.16
CA ILE A 252 47.06 53.15 19.36
C ILE A 252 48.53 52.71 19.29
N THR A 253 48.80 51.46 18.89
CA THR A 253 50.17 50.97 18.71
C THR A 253 50.95 51.80 17.69
N LYS A 254 50.31 52.18 16.58
CA LYS A 254 50.93 53.06 15.58
C LYS A 254 51.23 54.45 16.15
N GLU A 255 50.25 55.07 16.81
CA GLU A 255 50.43 56.38 17.45
C GLU A 255 51.53 56.37 18.52
N LEU A 256 51.65 55.29 19.29
CA LEU A 256 52.72 55.11 20.28
C LEU A 256 54.09 54.91 19.62
N ALA A 257 54.17 54.12 18.55
CA ALA A 257 55.41 53.94 17.79
C ALA A 257 55.89 55.26 17.19
N ASP A 258 54.99 56.05 16.61
CA ASP A 258 55.30 57.37 16.05
C ASP A 258 55.80 58.34 17.15
N LYS A 259 55.13 58.36 18.32
CA LYS A 259 55.56 59.17 19.47
C LYS A 259 56.91 58.74 20.02
N LEU A 260 57.18 57.43 20.10
CA LEU A 260 58.45 56.90 20.57
C LEU A 260 59.58 57.30 19.62
N SER A 261 59.39 57.14 18.31
CA SER A 261 60.37 57.54 17.30
C SER A 261 60.67 59.05 17.33
N ALA A 262 59.64 59.89 17.51
CA ALA A 262 59.81 61.32 17.68
C ALA A 262 60.58 61.67 18.96
N ALA A 263 60.30 60.98 20.07
CA ALA A 263 60.99 61.16 21.34
C ALA A 263 62.47 60.74 21.25
N GLU A 264 62.78 59.61 20.60
CA GLU A 264 64.15 59.16 20.34
C GLU A 264 64.92 60.17 19.50
N THR A 265 64.31 60.68 18.42
CA THR A 265 64.91 61.73 17.58
C THR A 265 65.19 63.01 18.38
N SER A 266 64.26 63.42 19.26
CA SER A 266 64.43 64.60 20.12
C SER A 266 65.56 64.40 21.14
N ARG A 267 65.62 63.21 21.75
CA ARG A 267 66.67 62.81 22.68
C ARG A 267 68.04 62.84 22.00
N ASP A 268 68.15 62.29 20.80
CA ASP A 268 69.42 62.24 20.06
C ASP A 268 69.89 63.66 19.68
N LYS A 269 68.97 64.57 19.32
CA LYS A 269 69.30 66.00 19.14
C LYS A 269 69.78 66.65 20.44
N ALA A 270 69.11 66.38 21.56
CA ALA A 270 69.50 66.91 22.87
C ALA A 270 70.89 66.41 23.29
N PHE A 271 71.21 65.13 23.05
CA PHE A 271 72.54 64.59 23.27
C PHE A 271 73.58 65.26 22.38
N ALA A 272 73.32 65.45 21.08
CA ALA A 272 74.22 66.15 20.18
C ALA A 272 74.53 67.57 20.66
N VAL A 273 73.51 68.33 21.09
CA VAL A 273 73.67 69.67 21.67
C VAL A 273 74.47 69.62 22.97
N SER A 274 74.19 68.65 23.85
CA SER A 274 74.92 68.47 25.11
C SER A 274 76.41 68.19 24.86
N THR A 275 76.73 67.31 23.91
CA THR A 275 78.12 67.04 23.49
C THR A 275 78.78 68.28 22.89
N GLU A 276 78.07 69.04 22.05
CA GLU A 276 78.61 70.28 21.49
C GLU A 276 78.91 71.33 22.57
N LEU A 277 78.00 71.49 23.54
CA LEU A 277 78.19 72.40 24.67
C LEU A 277 79.35 71.95 25.57
N ALA A 278 79.47 70.65 25.86
CA ALA A 278 80.60 70.11 26.62
C ALA A 278 81.94 70.37 25.91
N ASN A 279 82.00 70.17 24.59
CA ASN A 279 83.18 70.46 23.78
C ASN A 279 83.52 71.97 23.78
N LYS A 280 82.51 72.84 23.62
CA LYS A 280 82.69 74.31 23.70
C LYS A 280 83.18 74.75 25.07
N LEU A 281 82.62 74.18 26.14
CA LEU A 281 83.04 74.47 27.51
C LEU A 281 84.49 74.04 27.74
N ALA A 282 84.86 72.82 27.35
CA ALA A 282 86.24 72.34 27.44
C ALA A 282 87.23 73.25 26.68
N ALA A 283 86.87 73.66 25.46
CA ALA A 283 87.67 74.59 24.67
C ALA A 283 87.82 75.97 25.36
N LYS A 284 86.75 76.50 25.94
CA LYS A 284 86.78 77.78 26.68
C LYS A 284 87.56 77.68 28.00
N THR A 285 87.48 76.56 28.70
CA THR A 285 88.30 76.30 29.88
C THR A 285 89.80 76.28 29.52
N ALA A 286 90.18 75.59 28.44
CA ALA A 286 91.57 75.59 27.97
C ALA A 286 92.06 76.98 27.53
N GLU A 287 91.20 77.78 26.89
CA GLU A 287 91.52 79.17 26.53
C GLU A 287 91.72 80.05 27.79
N ALA A 288 90.86 79.90 28.79
CA ALA A 288 90.97 80.62 30.06
C ALA A 288 92.26 80.24 30.81
N GLU A 289 92.62 78.96 30.87
CA GLU A 289 93.90 78.51 31.46
C GLU A 289 95.11 79.14 30.77
N LYS A 290 95.10 79.20 29.44
CA LYS A 290 96.16 79.86 28.66
C LYS A 290 96.23 81.37 28.94
N LEU A 291 95.08 82.04 29.02
CA LEU A 291 95.03 83.47 29.38
C LEU A 291 95.56 83.70 30.80
N MET A 292 95.22 82.84 31.76
CA MET A 292 95.75 82.94 33.13
C MET A 292 97.27 82.76 33.17
N GLN A 293 97.83 81.82 32.40
CA GLN A 293 99.29 81.66 32.27
C GLN A 293 99.93 82.92 31.67
N ASN A 294 99.31 83.52 30.65
CA ASN A 294 99.77 84.76 30.04
C ASN A 294 99.69 85.95 31.03
N VAL A 295 98.63 86.06 31.83
CA VAL A 295 98.52 87.09 32.86
C VAL A 295 99.63 86.90 33.90
N GLY A 296 99.89 85.67 34.34
CA GLY A 296 100.99 85.38 35.26
C GLY A 296 102.37 85.68 34.68
N SER A 297 102.59 85.49 33.37
CA SER A 297 103.85 85.85 32.72
C SER A 297 104.02 87.36 32.58
N LEU A 298 102.94 88.08 32.25
CA LEU A 298 102.91 89.54 32.22
C LEU A 298 103.17 90.14 33.61
N ASP A 299 102.57 89.58 34.67
CA ASP A 299 102.79 90.04 36.05
C ASP A 299 104.28 89.91 36.45
N ARG A 300 104.91 88.77 36.14
CA ARG A 300 106.37 88.59 36.33
C ARG A 300 107.19 89.58 35.53
N LEU A 301 106.80 89.88 34.30
CA LEU A 301 107.49 90.85 33.43
C LEU A 301 107.36 92.27 34.00
N VAL A 302 106.18 92.64 34.47
CA VAL A 302 105.92 93.93 35.13
C VAL A 302 106.75 94.07 36.40
N GLU A 303 106.80 93.03 37.25
CA GLU A 303 107.62 93.05 38.47
C GLU A 303 109.13 93.11 38.15
N SER A 304 109.58 92.44 37.09
CA SER A 304 110.95 92.57 36.60
C SER A 304 111.24 94.01 36.13
N ALA A 305 110.34 94.61 35.36
CA ALA A 305 110.49 95.98 34.88
C ALA A 305 110.47 97.01 36.03
N LYS A 306 109.63 96.81 37.06
CA LYS A 306 109.63 97.65 38.26
C LYS A 306 110.96 97.55 39.02
N ARG A 307 111.50 96.35 39.20
CA ARG A 307 112.82 96.16 39.85
C ARG A 307 113.93 96.82 39.07
N GLU A 308 113.93 96.68 37.75
CA GLU A 308 114.91 97.32 36.86
C GLU A 308 114.81 98.86 36.93
N MET A 309 113.59 99.42 36.93
CA MET A 309 113.39 100.86 37.13
C MET A 309 113.87 101.33 38.51
N ALA A 310 113.58 100.58 39.57
CA ALA A 310 114.05 100.91 40.91
C ALA A 310 115.59 100.89 41.00
N GLN A 311 116.24 99.93 40.35
CA GLN A 311 117.71 99.89 40.23
C GLN A 311 118.24 101.11 39.48
N LYS A 312 117.64 101.48 38.34
CA LYS A 312 118.06 102.67 37.59
C LYS A 312 117.81 103.96 38.36
N LEU A 313 116.74 104.07 39.13
CA LEU A 313 116.48 105.21 40.01
C LEU A 313 117.56 105.32 41.11
N ALA A 314 117.89 104.20 41.76
CA ALA A 314 118.97 104.18 42.75
C ALA A 314 120.33 104.52 42.13
N GLU A 315 120.60 104.07 40.90
CA GLU A 315 121.81 104.43 40.15
C GLU A 315 121.84 105.93 39.81
N ILE A 316 120.71 106.51 39.40
CA ILE A 316 120.57 107.96 39.18
C ILE A 316 120.80 108.75 40.47
N ASP A 317 120.24 108.31 41.60
CA ASP A 317 120.45 108.96 42.89
C ASP A 317 121.91 108.91 43.32
N GLN A 318 122.57 107.76 43.13
CA GLN A 318 124.01 107.59 43.39
C GLN A 318 124.85 108.50 42.50
N LEU A 319 124.60 108.52 41.19
CA LEU A 319 125.29 109.42 40.25
C LEU A 319 125.06 110.89 40.58
N THR A 320 123.87 111.25 41.08
CA THR A 320 123.54 112.60 41.52
C THR A 320 124.31 112.99 42.78
N ALA A 321 124.42 112.07 43.75
CA ALA A 321 125.24 112.28 44.95
C ALA A 321 126.74 112.39 44.61
N ASP A 322 127.24 111.52 43.74
CA ASP A 322 128.63 111.54 43.27
C ASP A 322 128.93 112.85 42.53
N LYS A 323 127.99 113.36 41.73
CA LYS A 323 128.10 114.68 41.08
C LYS A 323 128.16 115.82 42.09
N ALA A 324 127.26 115.83 43.08
CA ALA A 324 127.26 116.88 44.12
C ALA A 324 128.57 116.88 44.93
N LYS A 325 129.13 115.70 45.21
CA LYS A 325 130.44 115.55 45.85
C LYS A 325 131.56 116.10 44.97
N ALA A 326 131.55 115.77 43.67
CA ALA A 326 132.53 116.31 42.72
C ALA A 326 132.43 117.84 42.62
N ASP A 327 131.21 118.41 42.59
CA ASP A 327 131.00 119.87 42.58
C ASP A 327 131.54 120.53 43.86
N ALA A 328 131.39 119.88 45.03
CA ALA A 328 131.96 120.37 46.29
C ALA A 328 133.49 120.28 46.33
N GLU A 329 134.08 119.19 45.81
CA GLU A 329 135.54 119.05 45.65
C GLU A 329 136.09 120.12 44.69
N LEU A 330 135.35 120.43 43.62
CA LEU A 330 135.71 121.47 42.64
C LEU A 330 135.59 122.88 43.25
N ALA A 331 134.57 123.14 44.06
CA ALA A 331 134.45 124.38 44.84
C ALA A 331 135.60 124.55 45.84
N ALA A 332 135.95 123.49 46.58
CA ALA A 332 137.08 123.52 47.51
C ALA A 332 138.43 123.72 46.78
N ALA A 333 138.61 123.08 45.62
CA ALA A 333 139.78 123.32 44.77
C ALA A 333 139.83 124.78 44.28
N ASN A 334 138.70 125.37 43.90
CA ASN A 334 138.61 126.78 43.51
C ASN A 334 138.89 127.73 44.68
N ASP A 335 138.41 127.45 45.89
CA ASP A 335 138.74 128.23 47.09
C ASP A 335 140.24 128.15 47.41
N THR A 336 140.85 126.98 47.20
CA THR A 336 142.30 126.79 47.33
C THR A 336 143.06 127.61 46.28
N ILE A 337 142.60 127.62 45.03
CA ILE A 337 143.15 128.46 43.96
C ILE A 337 143.02 129.95 44.33
N ALA A 338 141.86 130.38 44.85
CA ALA A 338 141.64 131.76 45.29
C ALA A 338 142.54 132.14 46.47
N SER A 339 142.76 131.23 47.43
CA SER A 339 143.69 131.43 48.55
C SER A 339 145.13 131.56 48.05
N LEU A 340 145.56 130.69 47.13
CA LEU A 340 146.87 130.79 46.46
C LEU A 340 147.00 132.10 45.65
N GLN A 341 145.95 132.56 44.99
CA GLN A 341 145.93 133.87 44.31
C GLN A 341 146.07 135.04 45.29
N THR A 342 145.42 134.97 46.45
CA THR A 342 145.49 136.00 47.50
C THR A 342 146.88 136.02 48.17
N GLU A 343 147.50 134.86 48.40
CA GLU A 343 148.90 134.76 48.81
C GLU A 343 149.85 135.36 47.76
N LEU A 344 149.59 135.12 46.47
CA LEU A 344 150.34 135.73 45.38
C LEU A 344 150.20 137.26 45.37
N GLU A 345 149.03 137.78 45.70
CA GLU A 345 148.71 139.22 45.71
C GLU A 345 149.27 139.95 46.94
N ASN A 346 149.26 139.30 48.12
CA ASN A 346 149.94 139.78 49.33
C ASN A 346 151.47 139.73 49.20
N SER A 347 152.01 138.72 48.52
CA SER A 347 153.43 138.67 48.14
C SER A 347 153.82 139.81 47.18
N ASN A 348 152.89 140.23 46.29
CA ASN A 348 153.11 141.33 45.36
C ASN A 348 152.94 142.74 45.98
N ARG A 349 152.11 142.93 47.01
CA ARG A 349 152.02 144.22 47.74
C ARG A 349 153.16 144.43 48.73
N ALA A 350 153.72 143.37 49.32
CA ALA A 350 154.94 143.45 50.13
C ALA A 350 156.20 143.84 49.34
N ARG A 351 156.13 143.89 48.00
CA ARG A 351 157.21 144.29 47.08
C ARG A 351 157.16 145.75 46.61
N LYS A 352 156.25 146.57 47.14
CA LYS A 352 156.21 148.03 46.95
C LYS A 352 156.03 148.65 48.35
N SER A 353 157.05 148.75 49.20
CA SER A 353 158.24 149.59 49.05
C SER A 353 157.89 150.99 48.59
#